data_AF-H2XSR9-F1
#
_entry.id   AF-H2XSR9-F1
#
_cell.length_a   1.000
_cell.length_b   1.000
_cell.length_c   1.000
_cell.angle_alpha   90.00
_cell.angle_beta   90.00
_cell.angle_gamma   90.00
#
_symmetry.space_group_name_H-M   'P 1'
#
loop_
_entity.id
_entity.type
_entity.pdbx_description
1 polymer ?
#
loop_
_entity_poly.entity_id
_entity_poly.type
_entity_poly.pdbx_seq_one_letter_code
_entity_poly.pdbx_strand_id
1 'polypeptide(L)'
;MNPSPKTFLIAYVCSLIMSLLIIIPISVNMEHFKGNCLLYAKGNLSTPTSSSEHGVFMLHSWGNSSNCNYILYMGVTTLVASAVLIWQSCVLVYKEHDRAPFGSFIMFLLNAVVFIAMLIASLISSVGYDEWCETITENKYRCSLADLSDLEKVYGINSDGFYTQMSALQVGCWSSLCVWLISSVLAFLKVHYYHKNDDLLNSLAYEKRTLLSNRFKYSRADGGQVL
;
A
#
# COMPACT_ATOMS: atom_id res chain seq x y z
N MET A 1 7.27 -16.36 -16.61
CA MET A 1 8.23 -15.25 -16.57
C MET A 1 8.81 -15.21 -15.16
N ASN A 2 10.14 -15.35 -14.99
CA ASN A 2 10.77 -15.30 -13.66
C ASN A 2 11.03 -13.83 -13.30
N PRO A 3 10.32 -13.25 -12.31
CA PRO A 3 10.54 -11.86 -11.92
C PRO A 3 11.91 -11.72 -11.23
N SER A 4 12.73 -10.81 -11.77
CA SER A 4 14.09 -10.56 -11.30
C SER A 4 14.10 -9.78 -9.98
N PRO A 5 15.12 -9.91 -9.13
CA PRO A 5 15.21 -9.14 -7.89
C PRO A 5 15.23 -7.61 -8.14
N LYS A 6 15.66 -7.18 -9.33
CA LYS A 6 15.65 -5.77 -9.75
C LYS A 6 14.25 -5.19 -9.90
N THR A 7 13.27 -5.98 -10.36
CA THR A 7 11.88 -5.48 -10.50
C THR A 7 11.23 -5.25 -9.13
N PHE A 8 11.53 -6.10 -8.15
CA PHE A 8 11.07 -5.90 -6.77
C PHE A 8 11.69 -4.65 -6.14
N LEU A 9 12.99 -4.41 -6.38
CA LEU A 9 13.67 -3.22 -5.88
C LEU A 9 13.00 -1.93 -6.36
N ILE A 10 12.71 -1.82 -7.66
CA ILE A 10 12.03 -0.64 -8.22
C ILE A 10 10.66 -0.43 -7.58
N ALA A 11 9.87 -1.50 -7.42
CA ALA A 11 8.57 -1.42 -6.77
C ALA A 11 8.65 -0.92 -5.33
N TYR A 12 9.61 -1.42 -4.54
CA TYR A 12 9.77 -0.99 -3.14
C TYR A 12 10.32 0.44 -3.02
N VAL A 13 11.16 0.90 -3.95
CA VAL A 13 11.59 2.31 -4.00
C VAL A 13 10.40 3.23 -4.32
N CYS A 14 9.55 2.86 -5.28
CA CYS A 14 8.32 3.61 -5.54
C CYS A 14 7.41 3.65 -4.32
N SER A 15 7.25 2.52 -3.61
CA SER A 15 6.46 2.43 -2.37
C SER A 15 6.99 3.38 -1.29
N LEU A 16 8.32 3.47 -1.13
CA LEU A 16 8.95 4.39 -0.18
C LEU A 16 8.60 5.85 -0.49
N ILE A 17 8.68 6.25 -1.76
CA ILE A 17 8.33 7.62 -2.18
C ILE A 17 6.85 7.90 -1.89
N MET A 18 5.95 6.98 -2.23
CA MET A 18 4.52 7.15 -1.96
C MET A 18 4.21 7.20 -0.46
N SER A 19 4.95 6.48 0.38
CA SER A 19 4.77 6.55 1.83
C SER A 19 5.10 7.95 2.40
N LEU A 20 6.08 8.66 1.83
CA LEU A 20 6.37 10.05 2.19
C LEU A 20 5.23 10.99 1.75
N LEU A 21 4.65 10.76 0.58
CA LEU A 21 3.48 11.51 0.10
C LEU A 21 2.22 11.28 0.93
N ILE A 22 2.17 10.22 1.75
CA ILE A 22 1.09 9.98 2.71
C ILE A 22 1.42 10.65 4.05
N ILE A 23 2.63 10.43 4.58
CA ILE A 23 3.03 10.88 5.93
C ILE A 23 3.07 12.42 6.02
N ILE A 24 3.64 13.10 5.03
CA ILE A 24 3.82 14.56 5.06
C ILE A 24 2.47 15.31 5.15
N PRO A 25 1.50 15.09 4.24
CA PRO A 25 0.23 15.82 4.31
C PRO A 25 -0.56 15.45 5.56
N ILE A 26 -0.59 14.18 5.98
CA ILE A 26 -1.36 13.79 7.16
C ILE A 26 -0.75 14.36 8.46
N SER A 27 0.58 14.42 8.58
CA SER A 27 1.23 14.97 9.77
C SER A 27 1.04 16.48 9.89
N VAL A 28 1.20 17.19 8.77
CA VAL A 28 1.00 18.65 8.70
C VAL A 28 -0.46 19.00 9.01
N ASN A 29 -1.40 18.23 8.43
CA ASN A 29 -2.81 18.37 8.73
C ASN A 29 -3.09 18.17 10.23
N MET A 30 -2.59 17.09 10.85
CA MET A 30 -2.81 16.84 12.28
C MET A 30 -2.25 17.96 13.18
N GLU A 31 -1.10 18.55 12.84
CA GLU A 31 -0.53 19.68 13.57
C GLU A 31 -1.40 20.93 13.46
N HIS A 32 -1.83 21.28 12.24
CA HIS A 32 -2.67 22.45 11.99
C HIS A 32 -4.04 22.36 12.67
N PHE A 33 -4.60 21.16 12.82
CA PHE A 33 -5.90 20.92 13.47
C PHE A 33 -5.78 20.56 14.96
N LYS A 34 -4.64 20.84 15.61
CA LYS A 34 -4.39 20.59 17.05
C LYS A 34 -4.65 19.13 17.46
N GLY A 35 -4.34 18.18 16.57
CA GLY A 35 -4.55 16.75 16.76
C GLY A 35 -5.96 16.24 16.45
N ASN A 36 -6.87 17.10 15.98
CA ASN A 36 -8.19 16.68 15.55
C ASN A 36 -8.19 16.18 14.10
N CYS A 37 -8.99 15.14 13.83
CA CYS A 37 -9.12 14.57 12.51
C CYS A 37 -10.23 15.27 11.72
N LEU A 38 -9.88 15.74 10.53
CA LEU A 38 -10.82 16.46 9.66
C LEU A 38 -11.68 15.52 8.80
N LEU A 39 -11.17 14.33 8.47
CA LEU A 39 -11.95 13.32 7.74
C LEU A 39 -13.22 12.98 8.52
N TYR A 40 -14.38 12.90 7.84
CA TYR A 40 -15.68 12.63 8.47
C TYR A 40 -16.20 13.71 9.43
N ALA A 41 -15.59 14.90 9.49
CA ALA A 41 -16.18 15.95 10.31
C ALA A 41 -17.48 16.47 9.70
N LYS A 42 -18.38 16.92 10.56
CA LYS A 42 -19.68 17.49 10.20
C LYS A 42 -19.80 18.90 10.76
N GLY A 43 -20.38 19.79 9.97
CA GLY A 43 -20.59 21.18 10.35
C GLY A 43 -21.80 21.75 9.61
N ASN A 44 -22.33 22.85 10.12
CA ASN A 44 -23.41 23.60 9.47
C ASN A 44 -22.96 25.04 9.29
N LEU A 45 -23.39 25.64 8.18
CA LEU A 45 -23.30 27.08 8.00
C LEU A 45 -24.27 27.74 8.97
N SER A 46 -23.75 28.47 9.95
CA SER A 46 -24.60 29.26 10.83
C SER A 46 -25.13 30.45 10.05
N THR A 47 -26.43 30.72 10.18
CA THR A 47 -27.07 31.87 9.52
C THR A 47 -26.40 33.17 9.98
N PRO A 48 -26.27 34.17 9.10
CA PRO A 48 -25.61 35.42 9.43
C PRO A 48 -26.32 36.07 10.61
N THR A 49 -25.63 36.16 11.74
CA THR A 49 -26.02 37.07 12.82
C THR A 49 -25.61 38.48 12.39
N SER A 50 -26.40 39.49 12.76
CA SER A 50 -26.40 40.89 12.27
C SER A 50 -25.09 41.68 12.37
N SER A 51 -23.97 41.05 12.72
CA SER A 51 -22.61 41.59 12.76
C SER A 51 -21.66 41.02 11.71
N SER A 52 -22.08 40.02 10.91
CA SER A 52 -21.22 39.33 9.95
C SER A 52 -21.95 39.15 8.60
N GLU A 53 -21.45 39.78 7.53
CA GLU A 53 -22.05 39.69 6.17
C GLU A 53 -21.86 38.31 5.50
N HIS A 54 -21.01 37.44 6.07
CA HIS A 54 -20.79 36.07 5.62
C HIS A 54 -21.20 35.09 6.72
N GLY A 55 -21.95 34.04 6.34
CA GLY A 55 -22.31 32.96 7.26
C GLY A 55 -21.06 32.20 7.68
N VAL A 56 -20.87 32.00 8.98
CA VAL A 56 -19.68 31.33 9.53
C VAL A 56 -19.94 29.82 9.53
N PHE A 57 -19.01 29.03 8.99
CA PHE A 57 -19.08 27.56 9.05
C PHE A 57 -18.68 27.10 10.45
N MET A 58 -19.64 26.53 11.19
CA MET A 58 -19.43 26.04 12.55
C MET A 58 -19.30 24.51 12.51
N LEU A 59 -18.18 23.98 13.02
CA LEU A 59 -18.01 22.54 13.18
C LEU A 59 -18.90 22.06 14.32
N HIS A 60 -19.75 21.07 14.02
CA HIS A 60 -20.59 20.42 15.02
C HIS A 60 -19.85 19.25 15.67
N SER A 61 -19.12 18.46 14.87
CA SER A 61 -18.38 17.30 15.35
C SER A 61 -17.14 17.03 14.49
N TRP A 62 -16.01 16.82 15.14
CA TRP A 62 -14.78 16.34 14.51
C TRP A 62 -14.91 14.88 14.10
N GLY A 63 -14.13 14.49 13.09
CA GLY A 63 -13.96 13.09 12.72
C GLY A 63 -13.36 12.27 13.84
N ASN A 64 -13.63 10.96 13.84
CA ASN A 64 -13.02 10.06 14.81
C ASN A 64 -11.49 10.05 14.63
N SER A 65 -10.74 10.37 15.69
CA SER A 65 -9.28 10.44 15.66
C SER A 65 -8.63 9.12 15.22
N SER A 66 -9.31 7.99 15.43
CA SER A 66 -8.85 6.66 14.99
C SER A 66 -8.61 6.58 13.47
N ASN A 67 -9.38 7.31 12.65
CA ASN A 67 -9.27 7.23 11.19
C ASN A 67 -7.98 7.88 10.67
N CYS A 68 -7.71 9.12 11.11
CA CYS A 68 -6.45 9.79 10.76
C CYS A 68 -5.24 9.09 11.37
N ASN A 69 -5.35 8.59 12.61
CA ASN A 69 -4.29 7.81 13.25
C ASN A 69 -4.00 6.51 12.49
N TYR A 70 -5.04 5.82 12.02
CA TYR A 70 -4.87 4.62 11.19
C TYR A 70 -4.07 4.91 9.91
N ILE A 71 -4.44 5.97 9.17
CA ILE A 71 -3.72 6.37 7.96
C ILE A 71 -2.26 6.71 8.27
N LEU A 72 -2.00 7.45 9.36
CA LEU A 72 -0.64 7.77 9.80
C LEU A 72 0.17 6.51 10.13
N TYR A 73 -0.40 5.59 10.92
CA TYR A 73 0.24 4.31 11.25
C TYR A 73 0.53 3.47 10.00
N MET A 74 -0.40 3.44 9.04
CA MET A 74 -0.21 2.74 7.77
C MET A 74 0.89 3.40 6.91
N GLY A 75 0.96 4.72 6.88
CA GLY A 75 2.06 5.45 6.22
C GLY A 75 3.42 5.10 6.83
N VAL A 76 3.55 5.15 8.16
CA VAL A 76 4.80 4.83 8.86
C VAL A 76 5.20 3.37 8.69
N THR A 77 4.25 2.45 8.84
CA THR A 77 4.53 1.01 8.67
C THR A 77 4.95 0.66 7.25
N THR A 78 4.35 1.28 6.23
CA THR A 78 4.76 1.09 4.83
C THR A 78 6.12 1.73 4.52
N LEU A 79 6.45 2.87 5.14
CA LEU A 79 7.80 3.47 5.06
C LEU A 79 8.86 2.53 5.65
N VAL A 80 8.64 2.01 6.85
CA VAL A 80 9.59 1.09 7.49
C VAL A 80 9.69 -0.22 6.72
N ALA A 81 8.56 -0.78 6.31
CA ALA A 81 8.52 -2.01 5.53
C ALA A 81 9.26 -1.85 4.19
N SER A 82 9.02 -0.77 3.45
CA SER A 82 9.71 -0.51 2.18
C SER A 82 11.21 -0.35 2.37
N ALA A 83 11.68 0.35 3.40
CA ALA A 83 13.11 0.48 3.71
C ALA A 83 13.77 -0.89 4.00
N VAL A 84 13.13 -1.73 4.81
CA VAL A 84 13.62 -3.08 5.11
C VAL A 84 13.63 -3.97 3.86
N LEU A 85 12.59 -3.88 3.02
CA LEU A 85 12.49 -4.66 1.79
C LEU A 85 13.49 -4.21 0.74
N ILE A 86 13.80 -2.90 0.65
CA ILE A 86 14.86 -2.35 -0.18
C ILE A 86 16.20 -2.90 0.27
N TRP A 87 16.53 -2.81 1.56
CA TRP A 87 17.77 -3.37 2.11
C TRP A 87 17.94 -4.84 1.76
N GLN A 88 16.90 -5.65 2.00
CA GLN A 88 16.92 -7.08 1.65
C GLN A 88 17.11 -7.30 0.14
N SER A 89 16.44 -6.51 -0.70
CA SER A 89 16.53 -6.61 -2.15
C SER A 89 17.92 -6.24 -2.66
N CYS A 90 18.55 -5.21 -2.09
CA CYS A 90 19.92 -4.81 -2.38
C CYS A 90 20.93 -5.93 -2.05
N VAL A 91 20.78 -6.58 -0.89
CA VAL A 91 21.65 -7.71 -0.51
C VAL A 91 21.50 -8.89 -1.48
N LEU A 92 20.27 -9.21 -1.91
CA LEU A 92 20.02 -10.28 -2.89
C LEU A 92 20.61 -9.95 -4.26
N VAL A 93 20.48 -8.70 -4.71
CA VAL A 93 21.07 -8.23 -5.97
C VAL A 93 22.60 -8.27 -5.90
N TYR A 94 23.20 -7.80 -4.80
CA TYR A 94 24.66 -7.78 -4.63
C TYR A 94 25.26 -9.19 -4.59
N LYS A 95 24.57 -10.16 -3.98
CA LYS A 95 25.01 -11.55 -3.92
C LYS A 95 24.65 -12.37 -5.17
N GLU A 96 24.01 -11.75 -6.16
CA GLU A 96 23.45 -12.41 -7.36
C GLU A 96 22.62 -13.66 -7.01
N HIS A 97 21.95 -13.64 -5.86
CA HIS A 97 21.25 -14.79 -5.33
C HIS A 97 19.74 -14.58 -5.41
N ASP A 98 19.05 -15.63 -5.86
CA ASP A 98 17.60 -15.64 -5.86
C ASP A 98 17.05 -15.98 -4.47
N ARG A 99 15.88 -15.42 -4.15
CA ARG A 99 15.20 -15.70 -2.88
C ARG A 99 14.75 -17.17 -2.85
N ALA A 100 14.98 -17.86 -1.74
CA ALA A 100 14.48 -19.21 -1.52
C ALA A 100 12.95 -19.31 -1.77
N PRO A 101 12.43 -20.47 -2.23
CA PRO A 101 11.01 -20.63 -2.57
C PRO A 101 10.08 -20.34 -1.39
N PHE A 102 10.40 -20.87 -0.20
CA PHE A 102 9.67 -20.57 1.03
C PHE A 102 9.73 -19.08 1.40
N GLY A 103 10.90 -18.45 1.24
CA GLY A 103 11.06 -17.02 1.46
C GLY A 103 10.22 -16.17 0.50
N SER A 104 10.01 -16.64 -0.73
CA SER A 104 9.16 -15.98 -1.73
C SER A 104 7.67 -16.11 -1.37
N PHE A 105 7.25 -17.24 -0.80
CA PHE A 105 5.90 -17.44 -0.29
C PHE A 105 5.58 -16.51 0.89
N ILE A 106 6.50 -16.39 1.86
CA ILE A 106 6.34 -15.45 2.98
C ILE A 106 6.25 -14.00 2.48
N MET A 107 7.05 -13.63 1.47
CA MET A 107 6.96 -12.30 0.87
C MET A 107 5.64 -12.03 0.16
N PHE A 108 5.08 -13.03 -0.52
CA PHE A 108 3.74 -12.93 -1.10
C PHE A 108 2.70 -12.64 -0.02
N LEU A 109 2.71 -13.39 1.09
CA LEU A 109 1.79 -13.16 2.22
C LEU A 109 1.95 -11.76 2.83
N LEU A 110 3.19 -11.31 3.06
CA LEU A 110 3.46 -9.98 3.59
C LEU A 110 2.93 -8.88 2.66
N ASN A 111 3.23 -8.97 1.35
CA ASN A 111 2.74 -8.01 0.37
C ASN A 111 1.21 -8.00 0.28
N ALA A 112 0.56 -9.16 0.40
CA ALA A 112 -0.90 -9.27 0.40
C ALA A 112 -1.53 -8.62 1.65
N VAL A 113 -0.95 -8.84 2.84
CA VAL A 113 -1.41 -8.21 4.08
C VAL A 113 -1.29 -6.68 4.00
N VAL A 114 -0.14 -6.17 3.52
CA VAL A 114 0.05 -4.72 3.37
C VAL A 114 -0.89 -4.15 2.30
N PHE A 115 -1.13 -4.86 1.20
CA PHE A 115 -2.10 -4.46 0.19
C PHE A 115 -3.51 -4.31 0.78
N ILE A 116 -3.99 -5.29 1.56
CA ILE A 116 -5.31 -5.22 2.19
C ILE A 116 -5.39 -4.04 3.16
N ALA A 117 -4.34 -3.83 3.97
CA ALA A 117 -4.31 -2.71 4.90
C ALA A 117 -4.29 -1.35 4.19
N MET A 118 -3.55 -1.23 3.09
CA MET A 118 -3.56 -0.02 2.24
C MET A 118 -4.90 0.19 1.54
N LEU A 119 -5.64 -0.87 1.22
CA LEU A 119 -7.00 -0.74 0.67
C LEU A 119 -7.93 -0.08 1.68
N ILE A 120 -7.87 -0.50 2.95
CA ILE A 120 -8.65 0.11 4.02
C ILE A 120 -8.25 1.60 4.17
N ALA A 121 -6.96 1.92 4.16
CA ALA A 121 -6.49 3.30 4.29
C ALA A 121 -6.97 4.18 3.13
N SER A 122 -6.91 3.68 1.88
CA SER A 122 -7.43 4.38 0.71
C SER A 122 -8.93 4.62 0.81
N LEU A 123 -9.70 3.62 1.22
CA LEU A 123 -11.16 3.74 1.40
C LEU A 123 -11.51 4.78 2.47
N ILE A 124 -10.84 4.75 3.63
CA ILE A 124 -11.04 5.74 4.70
C ILE A 124 -10.73 7.15 4.18
N SER A 125 -9.65 7.32 3.42
CA SER A 125 -9.25 8.63 2.88
C SER A 125 -10.21 9.17 1.81
N SER A 126 -10.79 8.29 0.99
CA SER A 126 -11.75 8.67 -0.05
C SER A 126 -13.13 8.96 0.53
N VAL A 127 -13.69 8.01 1.29
CA VAL A 127 -15.03 8.17 1.90
C VAL A 127 -15.03 9.33 2.91
N GLY A 128 -13.98 9.46 3.72
CA GLY A 128 -13.88 10.55 4.70
C GLY A 128 -13.76 11.93 4.08
N TYR A 129 -13.20 12.02 2.87
CA TYR A 129 -13.19 13.25 2.08
C TYR A 129 -14.55 13.52 1.44
N ASP A 130 -15.18 12.51 0.85
CA ASP A 130 -16.48 12.66 0.19
C ASP A 130 -17.56 13.10 1.17
N GLU A 131 -17.64 12.52 2.38
CA GLU A 131 -18.59 12.94 3.41
C GLU A 131 -18.38 14.40 3.87
N TRP A 132 -17.12 14.78 4.07
CA TRP A 132 -16.77 16.17 4.39
C TRP A 132 -17.19 17.11 3.26
N CYS A 133 -16.93 16.69 2.01
CA CYS A 133 -17.20 17.47 0.81
C CYS A 133 -18.70 17.64 0.56
N GLU A 134 -19.50 16.62 0.84
CA GLU A 134 -20.97 16.65 0.78
C GLU A 134 -21.54 17.68 1.77
N THR A 135 -21.07 17.66 3.02
CA THR A 135 -21.47 18.62 4.07
C THR A 135 -21.21 20.08 3.65
N ILE A 136 -20.13 20.33 2.91
CA ILE A 136 -19.81 21.66 2.38
C ILE A 136 -20.67 22.00 1.17
N THR A 137 -20.89 21.05 0.27
CA THR A 137 -21.56 21.27 -1.01
C THR A 137 -23.08 21.43 -0.85
N GLU A 138 -23.68 20.80 0.16
CA GLU A 138 -25.06 21.06 0.60
C GLU A 138 -25.31 22.55 0.86
N ASN A 139 -24.27 23.29 1.25
CA ASN A 139 -24.33 24.73 1.52
C ASN A 139 -24.02 25.61 0.27
N LYS A 140 -24.07 25.04 -0.94
CA LYS A 140 -23.84 25.70 -2.26
C LYS A 140 -22.42 26.20 -2.53
N TYR A 141 -21.44 25.80 -1.73
CA TYR A 141 -20.02 26.09 -1.97
C TYR A 141 -19.35 24.93 -2.71
N ARG A 142 -18.35 25.22 -3.56
CA ARG A 142 -17.48 24.15 -4.07
C ARG A 142 -16.55 23.72 -2.95
N CYS A 143 -16.32 22.41 -2.84
CA CYS A 143 -15.37 21.80 -1.90
C CYS A 143 -13.96 22.42 -1.94
N SER A 144 -13.51 22.88 -3.11
CA SER A 144 -12.23 23.56 -3.30
C SER A 144 -12.23 25.05 -2.93
N LEU A 145 -13.41 25.65 -2.77
CA LEU A 145 -13.65 27.08 -2.50
C LEU A 145 -14.30 27.30 -1.13
N ALA A 146 -14.45 26.25 -0.32
CA ALA A 146 -14.90 26.39 1.04
C ALA A 146 -13.82 27.16 1.79
N ASP A 147 -14.10 28.43 2.06
CA ASP A 147 -13.17 29.32 2.73
C ASP A 147 -13.09 28.89 4.20
N LEU A 148 -12.09 28.06 4.49
CA LEU A 148 -11.83 27.59 5.85
C LEU A 148 -11.22 28.70 6.72
N SER A 149 -11.02 29.92 6.18
CA SER A 149 -10.62 31.12 6.93
C SER A 149 -11.57 31.44 8.09
N ASP A 150 -12.85 31.09 7.94
CA ASP A 150 -13.83 31.31 9.00
C ASP A 150 -13.62 30.32 10.17
N LEU A 151 -13.17 29.09 9.90
CA LEU A 151 -12.74 28.18 10.97
C LEU A 151 -11.44 28.65 11.61
N GLU A 152 -10.53 29.24 10.85
CA GLU A 152 -9.29 29.80 11.39
C GLU A 152 -9.57 30.86 12.45
N LYS A 153 -10.51 31.78 12.18
CA LYS A 153 -10.93 32.81 13.14
C LYS A 153 -11.63 32.24 14.38
N VAL A 154 -12.43 31.19 14.23
CA VAL A 154 -13.22 30.62 15.33
C VAL A 154 -12.41 29.66 16.21
N TYR A 155 -11.57 28.82 15.61
CA TYR A 155 -10.86 27.72 16.29
C TYR A 155 -9.34 27.94 16.39
N GLY A 156 -8.79 28.98 15.74
CA GLY A 156 -7.36 29.28 15.71
C GLY A 156 -6.56 28.15 15.06
N ILE A 157 -7.03 27.67 13.90
CA ILE A 157 -6.45 26.58 13.11
C ILE A 157 -6.00 27.12 11.76
N ASN A 158 -4.86 26.68 11.23
CA ASN A 158 -4.41 27.12 9.91
C ASN A 158 -4.95 26.16 8.84
N SER A 159 -5.75 26.66 7.90
CA SER A 159 -6.36 25.83 6.86
C SER A 159 -5.76 26.03 5.47
N ASP A 160 -4.68 26.78 5.35
CA ASP A 160 -4.01 27.01 4.08
C ASP A 160 -3.54 25.70 3.44
N GLY A 161 -4.01 25.45 2.21
CA GLY A 161 -3.61 24.27 1.45
C GLY A 161 -4.22 22.95 1.94
N PHE A 162 -5.27 22.97 2.77
CA PHE A 162 -5.96 21.74 3.19
C PHE A 162 -6.39 20.88 1.99
N TYR A 163 -7.00 21.48 0.98
CA TYR A 163 -7.44 20.78 -0.24
C TYR A 163 -6.27 20.12 -0.99
N THR A 164 -5.13 20.81 -1.10
CA THR A 164 -3.94 20.28 -1.78
C THR A 164 -3.26 19.17 -0.97
N GLN A 165 -3.26 19.28 0.36
CA GLN A 165 -2.74 18.23 1.25
C GLN A 165 -3.61 16.97 1.20
N MET A 166 -4.94 17.13 1.23
CA MET A 166 -5.88 16.00 1.23
C MET A 166 -5.92 15.27 -0.13
N SER A 167 -5.86 16.02 -1.23
CA SER A 167 -5.73 15.41 -2.56
C SER A 167 -4.40 14.69 -2.76
N ALA A 168 -3.28 15.25 -2.26
CA ALA A 168 -1.99 14.57 -2.24
C ALA A 168 -2.04 13.26 -1.42
N LEU A 169 -2.72 13.28 -0.27
CA LEU A 169 -2.93 12.10 0.57
C LEU A 169 -3.69 11.00 -0.18
N GLN A 170 -4.80 11.34 -0.84
CA GLN A 170 -5.58 10.37 -1.62
C GLN A 170 -4.76 9.76 -2.75
N VAL A 171 -4.08 10.58 -3.55
CA VAL A 171 -3.22 10.11 -4.64
C VAL A 171 -2.10 9.21 -4.09
N GLY A 172 -1.50 9.58 -2.95
CA GLY A 172 -0.49 8.78 -2.26
C GLY A 172 -1.02 7.41 -1.82
N CYS A 173 -2.19 7.35 -1.19
CA CYS A 173 -2.83 6.10 -0.75
C CYS A 173 -3.15 5.17 -1.93
N TRP A 174 -3.82 5.68 -2.97
CA TRP A 174 -4.22 4.89 -4.14
C TRP A 174 -3.01 4.42 -4.96
N SER A 175 -2.01 5.28 -5.14
CA SER A 175 -0.78 4.89 -5.85
C SER A 175 0.03 3.85 -5.07
N SER A 176 0.17 4.02 -3.75
CA SER A 176 0.81 3.03 -2.88
C SER A 176 0.08 1.69 -2.95
N LEU A 177 -1.25 1.68 -2.91
CA LEU A 177 -2.06 0.47 -3.09
C LEU A 177 -1.74 -0.26 -4.40
N CYS A 178 -1.66 0.46 -5.52
CA CYS A 178 -1.29 -0.12 -6.81
C CYS A 178 0.11 -0.74 -6.79
N VAL A 179 1.08 -0.10 -6.14
CA VAL A 179 2.44 -0.61 -6.01
C VAL A 179 2.46 -1.92 -5.19
N TRP A 180 1.72 -1.98 -4.08
CA TRP A 180 1.61 -3.19 -3.27
C TRP A 180 0.87 -4.32 -3.99
N LEU A 181 -0.16 -3.99 -4.79
CA LEU A 181 -0.85 -4.96 -5.64
C LEU A 181 0.12 -5.56 -6.68
N ILE A 182 0.85 -4.72 -7.41
CA ILE A 182 1.84 -5.17 -8.39
C ILE A 182 2.90 -6.04 -7.71
N SER A 183 3.38 -5.64 -6.54
CA SER A 183 4.38 -6.40 -5.77
C SER A 183 3.84 -7.77 -5.31
N SER A 184 2.56 -7.85 -4.93
CA SER A 184 1.88 -9.10 -4.60
C SER A 184 1.76 -10.02 -5.81
N VAL A 185 1.33 -9.48 -6.97
CA VAL A 185 1.24 -10.25 -8.23
C VAL A 185 2.62 -10.77 -8.66
N LEU A 186 3.66 -9.95 -8.59
CA LEU A 186 5.04 -10.37 -8.91
C LEU A 186 5.51 -11.49 -7.96
N ALA A 187 5.23 -11.37 -6.66
CA ALA A 187 5.59 -12.41 -5.70
C ALA A 187 4.83 -13.73 -5.97
N PHE A 188 3.53 -13.65 -6.29
CA PHE A 188 2.72 -14.80 -6.68
C PHE A 188 3.28 -15.50 -7.93
N LEU A 189 3.61 -14.72 -8.98
CA LEU A 189 4.24 -15.26 -10.20
C LEU A 189 5.57 -15.94 -9.91
N LYS A 190 6.36 -15.41 -8.96
CA LYS A 190 7.63 -16.03 -8.54
C LYS A 190 7.40 -17.37 -7.83
N VAL A 191 6.44 -17.42 -6.91
CA VAL A 191 6.07 -18.67 -6.20
C VAL A 191 5.55 -19.72 -7.19
N HIS A 192 4.67 -19.33 -8.11
CA HIS A 192 4.15 -20.23 -9.13
C HIS A 192 5.26 -20.74 -10.06
N TYR A 193 6.22 -19.88 -10.41
CA TYR A 193 7.40 -20.29 -11.18
C TYR A 193 8.21 -21.34 -10.41
N TYR A 194 8.48 -21.14 -9.11
CA TYR A 194 9.20 -22.12 -8.31
C TYR A 194 8.46 -23.45 -8.22
N HIS A 195 7.15 -23.45 -7.98
CA HIS A 195 6.36 -24.68 -7.92
C HIS A 195 6.42 -25.46 -9.24
N LYS A 196 6.19 -24.77 -10.37
CA LYS A 196 6.25 -25.41 -11.69
C LYS A 196 7.64 -25.97 -12.00
N ASN A 197 8.70 -25.28 -11.58
CA ASN A 197 10.06 -25.75 -11.83
C ASN A 197 10.41 -26.97 -10.95
N ASP A 198 9.93 -27.00 -9.71
CA ASP A 198 10.14 -28.13 -8.80
C ASP A 198 9.43 -29.40 -9.34
N ASP A 199 8.20 -29.27 -9.81
CA ASP A 199 7.45 -30.37 -10.45
C ASP A 199 8.19 -30.94 -11.68
N LEU A 200 8.75 -30.06 -12.52
CA LEU A 200 9.54 -30.45 -13.70
C LEU A 200 10.85 -31.14 -13.32
N LEU A 201 11.53 -30.66 -12.28
CA LEU A 201 12.76 -31.30 -11.80
C LEU A 201 12.47 -32.69 -11.21
N ASN A 202 11.36 -32.83 -10.49
CA ASN A 202 10.93 -34.11 -9.92
C ASN A 202 10.55 -35.12 -11.00
N SER A 203 9.85 -34.70 -12.07
CA SER A 203 9.51 -35.59 -13.19
C SER A 203 10.75 -36.04 -13.96
N LEU A 204 11.68 -35.12 -14.26
CA LEU A 204 12.96 -35.46 -14.90
C LEU A 204 13.82 -36.38 -14.04
N ALA A 205 13.86 -36.16 -12.72
CA ALA A 205 14.59 -37.02 -11.79
C ALA A 205 13.98 -38.43 -11.73
N TYR A 206 12.65 -38.53 -11.76
CA TYR A 206 11.94 -39.80 -11.81
C TYR A 206 12.20 -40.57 -13.12
N GLU A 207 12.10 -39.91 -14.27
CA GLU A 207 12.41 -40.51 -15.58
C GLU A 207 13.86 -40.98 -15.64
N LYS A 208 14.80 -40.16 -15.18
CA LYS A 208 16.23 -40.53 -15.10
C LYS A 208 16.44 -41.81 -14.29
N ARG A 209 15.79 -41.94 -13.13
CA ARG A 209 15.88 -43.16 -12.30
C ARG A 209 15.30 -44.37 -13.01
N THR A 210 14.19 -44.20 -13.72
CA THR A 210 13.52 -45.26 -14.48
C THR A 210 14.41 -45.75 -15.63
N LEU A 211 15.01 -44.84 -16.40
CA LEU A 211 15.92 -45.17 -17.49
C LEU A 211 17.19 -45.88 -17.01
N LEU A 212 17.75 -45.44 -15.87
CA LEU A 212 18.91 -46.10 -15.26
C LEU A 212 18.57 -47.53 -14.82
N SER A 213 17.43 -47.72 -14.14
CA SER A 213 16.94 -49.04 -13.71
C SER A 213 16.75 -49.99 -14.90
N ASN A 214 16.10 -49.52 -15.98
CA ASN A 214 15.90 -50.31 -17.19
C ASN A 214 17.23 -50.67 -17.86
N ARG A 215 18.19 -49.73 -17.95
CA ARG A 215 19.52 -50.02 -18.51
C ARG A 215 20.25 -51.12 -17.74
N PHE A 216 20.22 -51.09 -16.40
CA PHE A 216 20.81 -52.14 -15.58
C PHE A 216 20.14 -53.51 -15.79
N LYS A 217 18.82 -53.53 -15.99
CA LYS A 217 18.07 -54.77 -16.27
C LYS A 217 18.50 -55.40 -17.60
N TYR A 218 18.66 -54.59 -18.66
CA TYR A 218 19.16 -55.07 -19.96
C TYR A 218 20.62 -55.55 -19.86
N SER A 219 21.50 -54.78 -19.21
CA SER A 219 22.91 -55.18 -19.07
C SER A 219 23.09 -56.49 -18.30
N ARG A 220 22.20 -56.82 -17.36
CA ARG A 220 22.21 -58.10 -16.63
C ARG A 220 21.63 -59.25 -17.45
N ALA A 221 20.69 -58.97 -18.37
CA ALA A 221 20.14 -59.99 -19.27
C ALA A 221 21.16 -60.44 -20.33
N ASP A 222 21.94 -59.51 -20.90
CA ASP A 222 22.99 -59.83 -21.88
C ASP A 222 24.20 -60.54 -21.24
N GLY A 223 24.52 -60.24 -19.98
CA GLY A 223 25.56 -60.94 -19.22
C GLY A 223 25.17 -62.35 -18.77
N GLY A 224 23.91 -62.76 -18.94
CA GLY A 224 23.38 -64.06 -18.54
C GLY A 224 23.36 -65.13 -19.65
N GLN A 225 23.83 -64.81 -20.87
CA GLN A 225 23.87 -65.75 -22.00
C GLN A 225 25.25 -66.40 -22.25
N VAL A 226 26.17 -66.33 -21.28
CA VAL A 226 27.47 -67.02 -21.38
C VAL A 226 27.58 -68.07 -20.29
N LEU A 227 26.92 -69.22 -20.49
CA LEU A 227 27.24 -70.52 -19.88
C LEU A 227 26.50 -71.63 -20.64
#